data_AF-A0A961CHF7-F1
#
_entry.id   AF-A0A961CHF7-F1
#
_cell.length_a   1.000
_cell.length_b   1.000
_cell.length_c   1.000
_cell.angle_alpha   90.00
_cell.angle_beta   90.00
_cell.angle_gamma   90.00
#
_symmetry.space_group_name_H-M   'P 1'
#
loop_
_entity.id
_entity.type
_entity.pdbx_description
1 polymer ?
#
loop_
_entity_poly.entity_id
_entity_poly.type
_entity_poly.pdbx_seq_one_letter_code
_entity_poly.pdbx_strand_id
1 'polypeptide(L)'
;EGMRAYFHWVDRHRAGFDILFAGETRRDPEFLKEAGRVERDMAATVGSLIVVDGLDTERQRLLGQAIVGMAEAVCRYWIASGKDLPVDELAEQVAELAWKGLRGLRPAS
;
A
#
# COMPACT_ATOMS: atom_id res chain seq x y z
N GLU A 1 10.40 4.92 -3.38
CA GLU A 1 9.45 6.01 -3.74
C GLU A 1 8.00 5.55 -3.84
N GLY A 2 7.68 4.44 -4.54
CA GLY A 2 6.30 3.96 -4.72
C GLY A 2 5.48 3.82 -3.42
N MET A 3 6.03 3.19 -2.38
CA MET A 3 5.35 3.04 -1.09
C MET A 3 5.00 4.40 -0.44
N ARG A 4 5.98 5.31 -0.37
CA ARG A 4 5.78 6.67 0.18
C ARG A 4 4.73 7.44 -0.62
N ALA A 5 4.78 7.37 -1.94
CA ALA A 5 3.82 8.03 -2.81
C ALA A 5 2.38 7.52 -2.59
N TYR A 6 2.21 6.21 -2.42
CA TYR A 6 0.91 5.60 -2.13
C TYR A 6 0.36 6.05 -0.77
N PHE A 7 1.17 5.97 0.29
CA PHE A 7 0.74 6.39 1.64
C PHE A 7 0.35 7.87 1.69
N HIS A 8 1.12 8.77 1.05
CA HIS A 8 0.70 10.17 0.94
C HIS A 8 -0.54 10.38 0.09
N TRP A 9 -0.73 9.57 -0.96
CA TRP A 9 -1.96 9.63 -1.75
C TRP A 9 -3.16 9.23 -0.87
N VAL A 10 -3.07 8.15 -0.11
CA VAL A 10 -4.10 7.74 0.85
C VAL A 10 -4.36 8.83 1.90
N ASP A 11 -3.31 9.42 2.48
CA ASP A 11 -3.42 10.49 3.47
C ASP A 11 -4.18 11.73 2.96
N ARG A 12 -3.92 12.12 1.70
CA ARG A 12 -4.68 13.20 1.03
C ARG A 12 -6.13 12.83 0.71
N HIS A 13 -6.45 11.54 0.63
CA HIS A 13 -7.76 11.02 0.24
C HIS A 13 -8.48 10.29 1.38
N ARG A 14 -8.13 10.54 2.65
CA ARG A 14 -8.67 9.85 3.84
C ARG A 14 -10.19 9.78 3.86
N ALA A 15 -10.88 10.89 3.56
CA ALA A 15 -12.34 10.92 3.55
C ALA A 15 -12.95 9.95 2.51
N GLY A 16 -12.30 9.80 1.34
CA GLY A 16 -12.71 8.84 0.33
C GLY A 16 -12.50 7.40 0.77
N PHE A 17 -11.36 7.13 1.43
CA PHE A 17 -11.08 5.82 2.04
C PHE A 17 -12.08 5.49 3.17
N ASP A 18 -12.35 6.44 4.07
CA ASP A 18 -13.34 6.27 5.13
C ASP A 18 -14.71 5.87 4.57
N ILE A 19 -15.21 6.60 3.56
CA ILE A 19 -16.49 6.31 2.92
C ILE A 19 -16.51 4.91 2.29
N LEU A 20 -15.41 4.53 1.62
CA LEU A 20 -15.29 3.24 0.96
C LEU A 20 -15.30 2.04 1.91
N PHE A 21 -14.75 2.23 3.10
CA PHE A 21 -14.63 1.16 4.10
C PHE A 21 -15.65 1.27 5.24
N ALA A 22 -16.46 2.34 5.31
CA ALA A 22 -17.49 2.55 6.33
C ALA A 22 -18.76 1.68 6.17
N GLY A 23 -18.87 0.84 5.13
CA GLY A 23 -19.96 -0.14 4.98
C GLY A 23 -20.45 -0.36 3.55
N GLU A 24 -21.15 -1.48 3.32
CA GLU A 24 -21.51 -2.02 1.99
C GLU A 24 -22.37 -1.10 1.11
N THR A 25 -23.01 -0.07 1.67
CA THR A 25 -24.06 0.70 1.00
C THR A 25 -23.55 1.97 0.28
N ARG A 26 -22.25 2.32 0.38
CA ARG A 26 -21.75 3.61 -0.15
C ARG A 26 -20.35 3.52 -0.77
N ARG A 27 -20.16 2.63 -1.74
CA ARG A 27 -18.95 2.62 -2.57
C ARG A 27 -19.07 3.64 -3.69
N ASP A 28 -18.19 4.64 -3.71
CA ASP A 28 -18.01 5.56 -4.83
C ASP A 28 -17.29 4.84 -5.99
N PRO A 29 -17.96 4.60 -7.14
CA PRO A 29 -17.37 3.87 -8.26
C PRO A 29 -16.19 4.61 -8.92
N GLU A 30 -16.21 5.94 -8.92
CA GLU A 30 -15.11 6.73 -9.51
C GLU A 30 -13.87 6.63 -8.65
N PHE A 31 -14.03 6.73 -7.33
CA PHE A 31 -12.92 6.53 -6.40
C PHE A 31 -12.34 5.13 -6.52
N LEU A 32 -13.17 4.08 -6.59
CA LEU A 32 -12.70 2.70 -6.77
C LEU A 32 -11.85 2.54 -8.03
N LYS A 33 -12.23 3.19 -9.11
CA LYS A 33 -11.49 3.17 -10.38
C LYS A 33 -10.13 3.85 -10.24
N GLU A 34 -10.09 5.01 -9.59
CA GLU A 34 -8.86 5.77 -9.36
C GLU A 34 -7.91 5.04 -8.39
N ALA A 35 -8.43 4.56 -7.26
CA ALA A 35 -7.69 3.74 -6.28
C ALA A 35 -7.09 2.51 -6.96
N GLY A 36 -7.90 1.77 -7.73
CA GLY A 36 -7.43 0.61 -8.46
C GLY A 36 -6.38 0.96 -9.54
N ARG A 37 -6.40 2.16 -10.13
CA ARG A 37 -5.33 2.60 -11.05
C ARG A 37 -4.03 2.82 -10.28
N VAL A 38 -4.07 3.56 -9.18
CA VAL A 38 -2.89 3.82 -8.33
C VAL A 38 -2.28 2.52 -7.82
N GLU A 39 -3.09 1.57 -7.38
CA GLU A 39 -2.63 0.25 -6.91
C GLU A 39 -1.95 -0.56 -8.00
N ARG A 40 -2.53 -0.59 -9.22
CA ARG A 40 -1.91 -1.28 -10.37
C ARG A 40 -0.59 -0.66 -10.78
N ASP A 41 -0.50 0.67 -10.82
CA ASP A 41 0.72 1.39 -11.18
C ASP A 41 1.82 1.16 -10.13
N MET A 42 1.46 1.17 -8.84
CA MET A 42 2.37 0.82 -7.77
C MET A 42 2.81 -0.65 -7.85
N ALA A 43 1.90 -1.59 -8.07
CA ALA A 43 2.22 -3.01 -8.18
C ALA A 43 3.15 -3.30 -9.36
N ALA A 44 2.95 -2.64 -10.50
CA ALA A 44 3.84 -2.76 -11.65
C ALA A 44 5.24 -2.20 -11.33
N THR A 45 5.31 -1.05 -10.65
CA THR A 45 6.58 -0.42 -10.24
C THR A 45 7.31 -1.27 -9.20
N VAL A 46 6.62 -1.80 -8.20
CA VAL A 46 7.21 -2.67 -7.18
C VAL A 46 7.66 -4.00 -7.81
N GLY A 47 6.81 -4.61 -8.64
CA GLY A 47 7.11 -5.88 -9.30
C GLY A 47 8.35 -5.81 -10.18
N SER A 48 8.57 -4.71 -10.90
CA SER A 48 9.76 -4.53 -11.75
C SER A 48 11.08 -4.44 -10.95
N LEU A 49 11.01 -4.10 -9.66
CA LEU A 49 12.16 -4.06 -8.76
C LEU A 49 12.50 -5.44 -8.16
N ILE A 50 11.62 -6.44 -8.32
CA ILE A 50 11.84 -7.79 -7.80
C ILE A 50 12.66 -8.58 -8.84
N VAL A 51 13.96 -8.44 -8.78
CA VAL A 51 14.89 -9.17 -9.67
C VAL A 51 15.43 -10.39 -8.93
N VAL A 52 14.88 -11.57 -9.26
CA VAL A 52 15.26 -12.86 -8.68
C VAL A 52 15.45 -13.86 -9.82
N ASP A 53 16.55 -14.60 -9.80
CA ASP A 53 16.87 -15.59 -10.83
C ASP A 53 15.75 -16.64 -10.96
N GLY A 54 15.31 -16.89 -12.19
CA GLY A 54 14.23 -17.86 -12.50
C GLY A 54 12.80 -17.34 -12.28
N LEU A 55 12.63 -16.09 -11.86
CA LEU A 55 11.33 -15.45 -11.74
C LEU A 55 10.91 -14.79 -13.06
N ASP A 56 9.71 -15.13 -13.57
CA ASP A 56 9.16 -14.48 -14.75
C ASP A 56 8.42 -13.17 -14.42
N THR A 57 8.08 -12.39 -15.44
CA THR A 57 7.41 -11.09 -15.28
C THR A 57 6.02 -11.21 -14.66
N GLU A 58 5.31 -12.31 -14.88
CA GLU A 58 3.98 -12.51 -14.30
C GLU A 58 4.09 -12.72 -12.78
N ARG A 59 5.04 -13.53 -12.34
CA ARG A 59 5.33 -13.75 -10.92
C ARG A 59 5.87 -12.49 -10.25
N GLN A 60 6.71 -11.71 -10.92
CA GLN A 60 7.13 -10.39 -10.44
C GLN A 60 5.94 -9.47 -10.17
N ARG A 61 4.99 -9.39 -11.11
CA ARG A 61 3.76 -8.61 -10.96
C ARG A 61 2.90 -9.14 -9.82
N LEU A 62 2.75 -10.46 -9.69
CA LEU A 62 2.00 -11.08 -8.61
C LEU A 62 2.58 -10.73 -7.23
N LEU A 63 3.91 -10.77 -7.09
CA LEU A 63 4.57 -10.35 -5.85
C LEU A 63 4.42 -8.84 -5.60
N GLY A 64 4.48 -8.03 -6.66
CA GLY A 64 4.15 -6.60 -6.60
C GLY A 64 2.74 -6.37 -6.04
N GLN A 65 1.73 -7.11 -6.53
CA GLN A 65 0.36 -7.06 -6.01
C GLN A 65 0.27 -7.45 -4.53
N ALA A 66 1.01 -8.49 -4.10
CA ALA A 66 1.03 -8.90 -2.70
C ALA A 66 1.59 -7.79 -1.78
N ILE A 67 2.65 -7.10 -2.21
CA ILE A 67 3.22 -5.97 -1.47
C ILE A 67 2.24 -4.78 -1.42
N VAL A 68 1.54 -4.49 -2.52
CA VAL A 68 0.49 -3.46 -2.54
C VAL A 68 -0.67 -3.80 -1.61
N GLY A 69 -1.13 -5.05 -1.60
CA GLY A 69 -2.19 -5.50 -0.69
C GLY A 69 -1.81 -5.37 0.79
N MET A 70 -0.53 -5.58 1.13
CA MET A 70 -0.02 -5.31 2.48
C MET A 70 -0.12 -3.82 2.83
N ALA A 71 0.27 -2.94 1.91
CA ALA A 71 0.18 -1.50 2.09
C ALA A 71 -1.27 -1.02 2.25
N GLU A 72 -2.19 -1.52 1.42
CA GLU A 72 -3.63 -1.23 1.48
C GLU A 72 -4.20 -1.64 2.84
N ALA A 73 -3.91 -2.85 3.31
CA ALA A 73 -4.39 -3.35 4.59
C ALA A 73 -3.94 -2.47 5.77
N VAL A 74 -2.69 -2.02 5.75
CA VAL A 74 -2.14 -1.09 6.77
C VAL A 74 -2.85 0.26 6.69
N CYS A 75 -3.01 0.83 5.49
CA CYS A 75 -3.71 2.10 5.27
C CYS A 75 -5.15 2.06 5.80
N ARG A 76 -5.88 0.99 5.51
CA ARG A 76 -7.24 0.79 6.00
C ARG A 76 -7.30 0.73 7.52
N TYR A 77 -6.41 -0.03 8.14
CA TYR A 77 -6.33 -0.08 9.60
C TYR A 77 -5.99 1.28 10.19
N TRP A 78 -4.99 1.98 9.64
CA TRP A 78 -4.55 3.28 10.11
C TRP A 78 -5.69 4.30 10.11
N ILE A 79 -6.40 4.42 8.99
CA ILE A 79 -7.56 5.30 8.85
C ILE A 79 -8.66 4.93 9.85
N ALA A 80 -9.08 3.65 9.87
CA ALA A 80 -10.15 3.20 10.76
C ALA A 80 -9.80 3.33 12.25
N SER A 81 -8.51 3.27 12.60
CA SER A 81 -8.05 3.40 13.98
C SER A 81 -8.08 4.83 14.52
N GLY A 82 -8.20 5.84 13.65
CA GLY A 82 -8.12 7.26 14.03
C GLY A 82 -6.77 7.67 14.63
N LYS A 83 -5.74 6.83 14.52
CA LYS A 83 -4.40 7.11 15.06
C LYS A 83 -3.68 8.14 14.21
N ASP A 84 -3.07 9.11 14.87
CA ASP A 84 -2.22 10.11 14.22
C ASP A 84 -0.76 9.63 14.19
N LEU A 85 -0.50 8.64 13.33
CA LEU A 85 0.85 8.18 13.04
C LEU A 85 1.40 8.97 11.84
N PRO A 86 2.68 9.41 11.88
CA PRO A 86 3.28 10.09 10.74
C PRO A 86 3.28 9.20 9.49
N VAL A 87 2.68 9.69 8.41
CA VAL A 87 2.51 8.95 7.15
C VAL A 87 3.84 8.46 6.58
N ASP A 88 4.89 9.25 6.77
CA ASP A 88 6.25 8.93 6.32
C ASP A 88 6.85 7.75 7.08
N GLU A 89 6.67 7.72 8.40
CA GLU A 89 7.15 6.62 9.25
C GLU A 89 6.40 5.33 8.94
N LEU A 90 5.08 5.40 8.74
CA LEU A 90 4.26 4.26 8.33
C LEU A 90 4.72 3.69 6.98
N ALA A 91 4.91 4.56 5.99
CA ALA A 91 5.37 4.15 4.67
C ALA A 91 6.75 3.48 4.73
N GLU A 92 7.65 4.02 5.55
CA GLU A 92 8.99 3.48 5.74
C GLU A 92 8.97 2.11 6.44
N GLN A 93 8.21 1.96 7.53
CA GLN A 93 8.07 0.68 8.24
C GLN A 93 7.49 -0.43 7.34
N VAL A 94 6.46 -0.11 6.55
CA VAL A 94 5.87 -1.08 5.61
C VAL A 94 6.83 -1.42 4.47
N ALA A 95 7.59 -0.44 3.97
CA ALA A 95 8.64 -0.69 2.99
C ALA A 95 9.76 -1.58 3.55
N GLU A 96 10.20 -1.33 4.80
CA GLU A 96 11.19 -2.18 5.47
C GLU A 96 10.68 -3.61 5.65
N LEU A 97 9.42 -3.79 6.08
CA LEU A 97 8.80 -5.10 6.20
C LEU A 97 8.77 -5.84 4.86
N ALA A 98 8.34 -5.15 3.79
CA ALA A 98 8.23 -5.74 2.46
C ALA A 98 9.60 -6.18 1.90
N TRP A 99 10.67 -5.42 2.17
CA TRP A 99 11.99 -5.67 1.58
C TRP A 99 12.90 -6.54 2.43
N LYS A 100 12.86 -6.38 3.76
CA LYS A 100 13.76 -7.07 4.70
C LYS A 100 13.08 -8.22 5.43
N GLY A 101 11.74 -8.30 5.37
CA GLY A 101 10.95 -9.21 6.18
C GLY A 101 11.05 -8.90 7.68
N LEU A 102 10.41 -9.73 8.51
CA LEU A 102 10.36 -9.56 9.97
C LEU A 102 11.75 -9.48 10.63
N ARG A 103 12.76 -10.13 10.03
CA ARG A 103 14.14 -10.16 10.56
C ARG A 103 14.87 -8.83 10.43
N GLY A 104 14.42 -7.93 9.55
CA GLY A 104 15.06 -6.65 9.32
C GLY A 104 14.34 -5.46 9.95
N LEU A 105 13.27 -5.69 10.71
CA LEU A 105 12.55 -4.64 11.40
C LEU A 105 13.38 -4.03 12.53
N ARG A 106 13.35 -2.70 12.61
CA ARG A 106 13.91 -1.95 13.73
C ARG A 106 12.76 -1.28 14.49
N PRO A 107 12.83 -1.18 15.84
CA PRO A 107 11.84 -0.41 16.59
C PRO A 107 11.79 1.03 16.08
N ALA A 108 10.57 1.58 15.94
CA ALA A 108 10.39 3.01 15.71
C ALA A 108 11.06 3.78 16.85
N SER A 109 11.89 4.77 16.51
CA SER A 109 12.62 5.60 17.49
C SER A 109 11.71 6.67 18.10
#